data_AF-A0A1V4DTZ8-F1
#
_entry.id   AF-A0A1V4DTZ8-F1
#
_cell.length_a   1.000
_cell.length_b   1.000
_cell.length_c   1.000
_cell.angle_alpha   90.00
_cell.angle_beta   90.00
_cell.angle_gamma   90.00
#
_symmetry.space_group_name_H-M   'P 1'
#
loop_
_entity.id
_entity.type
_entity.pdbx_description
1 polymer ?
#
loop_
_entity_poly.entity_id
_entity_poly.type
_entity_poly.pdbx_seq_one_letter_code
_entity_poly.pdbx_strand_id
1 'polypeptide(L)'
;MAMTIAGIVAYVVINFVLFLATLAAADGVASDHKNVALIGGSVILAVIAFGGGTLLLLLRKPWSRGLGLGLMIGWALMTIFTAGFCTGVNPSLYTDGAL
;
A
#
# COMPACT_ATOMS: atom_id res chain seq x y z
N MET A 1 -16.13 -13.17 -7.05
CA MET A 1 -14.81 -13.34 -7.71
C MET A 1 -14.40 -12.14 -8.55
N ALA A 2 -15.22 -11.65 -9.49
CA ALA A 2 -14.84 -10.46 -10.29
C ALA A 2 -14.50 -9.22 -9.44
N MET A 3 -15.26 -8.97 -8.37
CA MET A 3 -15.05 -7.82 -7.49
C MET A 3 -13.83 -7.92 -6.58
N THR A 4 -13.44 -9.15 -6.20
CA THR A 4 -12.19 -9.38 -5.46
C THR A 4 -10.99 -9.14 -6.37
N ILE A 5 -11.04 -9.59 -7.62
CA ILE A 5 -9.98 -9.33 -8.61
C ILE A 5 -9.87 -7.83 -8.89
N ALA A 6 -11.00 -7.13 -9.06
CA ALA A 6 -11.00 -5.68 -9.22
C ALA A 6 -10.35 -4.96 -8.02
N GLY A 7 -10.61 -5.41 -6.79
CA GLY A 7 -9.97 -4.88 -5.58
C GLY A 7 -8.46 -5.13 -5.54
N ILE A 8 -7.99 -6.30 -5.99
CA ILE A 8 -6.55 -6.61 -6.09
C ILE A 8 -5.88 -5.70 -7.10
N VAL A 9 -6.45 -5.58 -8.32
CA VAL A 9 -5.91 -4.73 -9.38
C VAL A 9 -5.90 -3.26 -8.95
N ALA A 10 -6.96 -2.78 -8.30
CA ALA A 10 -7.02 -1.44 -7.74
C ALA A 10 -5.92 -1.22 -6.71
N TYR A 11 -5.68 -2.18 -5.81
CA TYR A 11 -4.60 -2.09 -4.84
C TYR A 11 -3.22 -2.01 -5.50
N VAL A 12 -2.97 -2.80 -6.55
CA VAL A 12 -1.71 -2.76 -7.31
C VAL A 12 -1.46 -1.36 -7.89
N VAL A 13 -2.47 -0.76 -8.49
CA VAL A 13 -2.37 0.60 -9.06
C VAL A 13 -2.13 1.63 -7.96
N ILE A 14 -2.87 1.56 -6.85
CA ILE A 14 -2.69 2.49 -5.72
C ILE A 14 -1.27 2.34 -5.14
N ASN A 15 -0.80 1.11 -4.94
CA ASN A 15 0.53 0.82 -4.42
C ASN A 15 1.62 1.42 -5.32
N PHE A 16 1.50 1.23 -6.63
CA PHE A 16 2.44 1.77 -7.60
C PHE A 16 2.44 3.31 -7.59
N VAL A 17 1.27 3.94 -7.62
CA VAL A 17 1.16 5.42 -7.60
C VAL A 17 1.72 5.99 -6.30
N LEU A 18 1.41 5.38 -5.15
CA LEU A 18 1.91 5.87 -3.87
C LEU A 18 3.42 5.69 -3.74
N PHE A 19 3.96 4.58 -4.26
CA PHE A 19 5.40 4.35 -4.32
C PHE A 19 6.11 5.42 -5.17
N LEU A 20 5.57 5.75 -6.35
CA LEU A 20 6.10 6.86 -7.16
C LEU A 20 6.01 8.20 -6.43
N ALA A 21 4.89 8.47 -5.76
CA ALA A 21 4.72 9.69 -4.98
C ALA A 21 5.73 9.78 -3.83
N THR A 22 6.02 8.68 -3.13
CA THR A 22 7.05 8.63 -2.09
C THR A 22 8.45 8.84 -2.65
N LEU A 23 8.75 8.32 -3.84
CA LEU A 23 10.02 8.54 -4.54
C LEU A 23 10.21 10.00 -4.92
N ALA A 24 9.17 10.62 -5.51
CA ALA A 24 9.18 12.04 -5.86
C ALA A 24 9.28 12.94 -4.63
N ALA A 25 8.62 12.57 -3.52
CA ALA A 25 8.76 13.28 -2.26
C ALA A 25 10.18 13.14 -1.71
N ALA A 26 10.77 11.94 -1.74
CA ALA A 26 12.12 11.67 -1.26
C ALA A 26 13.21 12.44 -2.03
N ASP A 27 13.03 12.63 -3.35
CA ASP A 27 13.94 13.43 -4.18
C ASP A 27 13.90 14.94 -3.81
N GLY A 28 12.77 15.41 -3.27
CA GLY A 28 12.56 16.81 -2.88
C GLY A 28 12.91 17.15 -1.42
N VAL A 29 13.17 16.16 -0.55
CA VAL A 29 13.50 16.40 0.87
C VAL A 29 14.98 16.12 1.18
N ALA A 30 15.55 16.94 2.05
CA ALA A 30 16.89 16.72 2.59
C ALA A 30 17.00 15.32 3.21
N SER A 31 18.16 14.68 3.04
CA SER A 31 18.47 13.27 3.30
C SER A 31 18.03 12.75 4.67
N ASP A 32 17.84 13.60 5.67
CA ASP A 32 17.38 13.24 7.02
C ASP A 32 15.89 12.89 7.10
N HIS A 33 15.06 13.24 6.11
CA HIS A 33 13.60 13.04 6.16
C HIS A 33 13.08 11.97 5.20
N LYS A 34 13.98 11.32 4.43
CA LYS A 34 13.63 10.19 3.53
C LYS A 34 12.94 9.05 4.27
N ASN A 35 13.40 8.77 5.50
CA ASN A 35 12.81 7.73 6.36
C ASN A 35 11.39 8.09 6.78
N VAL A 36 11.12 9.35 7.06
CA VAL A 36 9.78 9.84 7.46
C VAL A 36 8.80 9.74 6.29
N ALA A 37 9.26 10.06 5.07
CA ALA A 37 8.44 9.91 3.86
C ALA A 37 8.08 8.44 3.58
N LEU A 38 9.02 7.51 3.79
CA LEU A 38 8.79 6.07 3.64
C LEU A 38 7.83 5.51 4.69
N ILE A 39 8.01 5.88 5.96
CA ILE A 39 7.11 5.47 7.06
C ILE A 39 5.71 6.04 6.80
N GLY A 40 5.62 7.30 6.41
CA GLY A 40 4.34 7.92 6.05
C GLY A 40 3.63 7.18 4.92
N GLY A 41 4.36 6.85 3.85
CA GLY A 41 3.84 6.08 2.71
C GLY A 41 3.34 4.70 3.10
N SER A 42 4.10 3.94 3.89
CA SER A 42 3.73 2.57 4.31
C SER A 42 2.50 2.55 5.21
N VAL A 43 2.38 3.51 6.12
CA VAL A 43 1.21 3.66 7.00
C VAL A 43 -0.02 4.03 6.17
N ILE A 44 0.09 4.96 5.21
CA ILE A 44 -1.02 5.33 4.33
C ILE A 44 -1.48 4.13 3.49
N LEU A 45 -0.55 3.33 2.96
CA LEU A 45 -0.86 2.09 2.22
C LEU A 45 -1.62 1.08 3.07
N ALA A 46 -1.19 0.88 4.32
CA ALA A 46 -1.87 0.01 5.27
C ALA A 46 -3.26 0.54 5.62
N VAL A 47 -3.42 1.86 5.80
CA VAL A 47 -4.72 2.50 6.05
C VAL A 47 -5.64 2.43 4.83
N ILE A 48 -5.14 2.50 3.61
CA ILE A 48 -5.99 2.33 2.42
C ILE A 48 -6.43 0.87 2.27
N ALA A 49 -5.54 -0.09 2.51
CA ALA A 49 -5.88 -1.51 2.44
C ALA A 49 -6.88 -1.92 3.53
N PHE A 50 -6.55 -1.62 4.79
CA PHE A 50 -7.38 -1.99 5.93
C PHE A 50 -8.51 -1.00 6.16
N GLY A 51 -8.28 0.31 6.16
CA GLY A 51 -9.34 1.31 6.33
C GLY A 51 -10.31 1.33 5.14
N GLY A 52 -9.80 1.37 3.90
CA GLY A 52 -10.64 1.29 2.70
C GLY A 52 -11.37 -0.05 2.60
N GLY A 53 -10.68 -1.16 2.88
CA GLY A 53 -11.29 -2.49 2.93
C GLY A 53 -12.36 -2.64 4.00
N THR A 54 -12.12 -2.14 5.21
CA THR A 54 -13.05 -2.24 6.35
C THR A 54 -14.27 -1.33 6.16
N LEU A 55 -14.09 -0.13 5.61
CA LEU A 55 -15.20 0.78 5.27
C LEU A 55 -16.11 0.16 4.20
N LEU A 56 -15.53 -0.48 3.19
CA LEU A 56 -16.28 -1.23 2.17
C LEU A 56 -16.99 -2.46 2.76
N LEU A 57 -16.43 -3.11 3.77
CA LEU A 57 -17.10 -4.19 4.50
C LEU A 57 -18.29 -3.68 5.34
N LEU A 58 -18.17 -2.49 5.95
CA LEU A 58 -19.23 -1.81 6.71
C LEU A 58 -20.41 -1.37 5.84
N LEU A 59 -20.17 -1.01 4.58
CA LEU A 59 -21.21 -0.64 3.60
C LEU A 59 -22.17 -1.79 3.24
N ARG A 60 -21.96 -3.02 3.76
CA ARG A 60 -22.87 -4.18 3.77
C ARG A 60 -23.53 -4.57 2.44
N LYS A 61 -23.07 -4.03 1.31
CA LYS A 61 -23.48 -4.44 -0.04
C LYS A 61 -22.67 -5.68 -0.48
N PRO A 62 -23.28 -6.62 -1.21
CA PRO A 62 -22.59 -7.83 -1.69
C PRO A 62 -21.39 -7.50 -2.60
N TRP A 63 -21.46 -6.37 -3.30
CA TRP A 63 -20.39 -5.86 -4.18
C TRP A 63 -19.19 -5.31 -3.40
N SER A 64 -19.45 -4.58 -2.30
CA SER A 64 -18.41 -3.95 -1.47
C SER A 64 -17.62 -4.95 -0.64
N ARG A 65 -18.22 -6.08 -0.24
CA ARG A 65 -17.50 -7.16 0.46
C ARG A 65 -16.38 -7.77 -0.38
N GLY A 66 -16.65 -7.99 -1.67
CA GLY A 66 -15.64 -8.52 -2.59
C GLY A 66 -14.50 -7.54 -2.82
N LEU A 67 -14.82 -6.25 -2.96
CA LEU A 67 -13.84 -5.20 -3.19
C LEU A 67 -12.94 -4.98 -1.95
N GLY A 68 -13.52 -5.02 -0.75
CA GLY A 68 -12.76 -4.91 0.51
C GLY A 68 -11.83 -6.10 0.77
N LEU A 69 -12.29 -7.33 0.51
CA LEU A 69 -11.41 -8.51 0.56
C LEU A 69 -10.30 -8.44 -0.51
N GLY A 70 -10.63 -7.94 -1.70
CA GLY A 70 -9.64 -7.74 -2.77
C GLY A 70 -8.53 -6.75 -2.40
N LEU A 71 -8.86 -5.67 -1.69
CA LEU A 71 -7.89 -4.70 -1.18
C LEU A 71 -6.93 -5.32 -0.14
N MET A 72 -7.46 -6.11 0.81
CA MET A 72 -6.62 -6.79 1.81
C MET A 72 -5.73 -7.86 1.19
N ILE A 73 -6.27 -8.65 0.25
CA ILE A 73 -5.51 -9.67 -0.48
C ILE A 73 -4.46 -9.01 -1.38
N GLY A 74 -4.80 -7.91 -2.04
CA GLY A 74 -3.87 -7.14 -2.87
C GLY A 74 -2.69 -6.59 -2.07
N TRP A 75 -2.93 -6.11 -0.86
CA TRP A 75 -1.88 -5.65 0.06
C TRP A 75 -0.92 -6.78 0.47
N ALA A 76 -1.46 -7.94 0.81
CA ALA A 76 -0.65 -9.11 1.15
C ALA A 76 0.18 -9.61 -0.05
N LEU A 77 -0.45 -9.71 -1.23
CA LEU A 77 0.23 -10.13 -2.46
C LEU A 77 1.37 -9.19 -2.82
N MET A 78 1.13 -7.88 -2.85
CA MET A 78 2.18 -6.91 -3.17
C MET A 78 3.32 -6.98 -2.16
N THR A 79 3.02 -7.10 -0.87
CA THR A 79 4.05 -7.26 0.18
C THR A 79 4.91 -8.51 -0.05
N ILE A 80 4.32 -9.63 -0.44
CA ILE A 80 5.07 -10.87 -0.74
C ILE A 80 5.91 -10.69 -2.02
N PHE A 81 5.32 -10.20 -3.12
CA PHE A 81 6.00 -10.06 -4.41
C PHE A 81 7.16 -9.06 -4.37
N THR A 82 7.03 -7.99 -3.59
CA THR A 82 8.06 -6.94 -3.47
C THR A 82 8.97 -7.11 -2.25
N ALA A 83 8.82 -8.22 -1.50
CA ALA A 83 9.46 -8.41 -0.20
C ALA A 83 9.28 -7.21 0.76
N GLY A 84 8.14 -6.52 0.66
CA GLY A 84 7.83 -5.33 1.45
C GLY A 84 8.51 -4.03 1.00
N PHE A 85 9.28 -4.01 -0.10
CA PHE A 85 9.95 -2.81 -0.60
C PHE A 85 8.96 -1.75 -1.10
N CYS A 86 8.08 -2.08 -2.05
CA CYS A 86 7.06 -1.16 -2.56
C CYS A 86 5.93 -0.86 -1.55
N THR A 87 5.71 -1.72 -0.56
CA THR A 87 4.77 -1.46 0.55
C THR A 87 5.42 -0.72 1.73
N GLY A 88 6.75 -0.51 1.71
CA GLY A 88 7.51 0.15 2.77
C GLY A 88 7.52 -0.61 4.10
N VAL A 89 7.22 -1.92 4.09
CA VAL A 89 7.24 -2.78 5.29
C VAL A 89 8.59 -3.49 5.46
N ASN A 90 9.49 -3.38 4.49
CA ASN A 90 10.78 -4.04 4.53
C ASN A 90 11.73 -3.37 5.55
N PRO A 91 12.24 -4.10 6.56
CA PRO A 91 13.18 -3.57 7.54
C PRO A 91 14.51 -3.08 6.93
N SER A 92 14.93 -3.63 5.78
CA SER A 92 16.19 -3.23 5.12
C SER A 92 16.16 -1.79 4.61
N LEU A 93 14.97 -1.24 4.32
CA LEU A 93 14.81 0.18 3.95
C LEU A 93 15.20 1.13 5.09
N TYR A 94 15.13 0.65 6.33
CA TYR A 94 15.38 1.45 7.53
C TYR A 94 16.76 1.19 8.15
N THR A 95 17.31 0.00 7.93
CA THR A 95 18.60 -0.42 8.50
C THR A 95 19.78 -0.12 7.57
N ASP A 96 19.61 -0.35 6.26
CA ASP A 96 20.71 -0.24 5.29
C ASP A 96 20.68 1.08 4.50
N GLY A 97 19.62 1.89 4.64
CA GLY A 97 19.49 3.16 3.94
C GLY A 97 19.56 3.03 2.41
N ALA A 98 18.96 1.97 1.85
CA ALA A 98 19.03 1.60 0.43
C ALA A 98 18.30 2.58 -0.54
N LEU A 99 18.19 3.84 -0.15
CA LEU A 99 17.71 4.99 -0.94
C LEU A 99 18.70 6.15 -0.79
#